data_AF-G4RL83-F1
#
_entry.id   AF-G4RL83-F1
#
_cell.length_a   1.000
_cell.length_b   1.000
_cell.length_c   1.000
_cell.angle_alpha   90.00
_cell.angle_beta   90.00
_cell.angle_gamma   90.00
#
_symmetry.space_group_name_H-M   'P 1'
#
loop_
_entity.id
_entity.type
_entity.pdbx_description
1 polymer ?
#
loop_
_entity_poly.entity_id
_entity_poly.type
_entity_poly.pdbx_seq_one_letter_code
_entity_poly.pdbx_strand_id
1 'polypeptide(L)'
;MTPIGEYIRYLVISRLAKGPATVDELNSVVEDAVRRLGVNYNWRIWPELVKREVAFDGNTAKLTERGRWVAAVGLKAMARYVQRTLGRVTLAL
;
A
#
# COMPACT_ATOMS: atom_id res chain seq x y z
N MET A 1 12.05 -1.24 7.60
CA MET A 1 11.13 -0.74 6.55
C MET A 1 11.18 0.78 6.57
N THR A 2 11.20 1.45 5.42
CA THR A 2 11.24 2.93 5.36
C THR A 2 9.83 3.52 5.51
N PRO A 3 9.68 4.80 5.92
CA PRO A 3 8.38 5.46 5.96
C PRO A 3 7.61 5.41 4.64
N ILE A 4 8.31 5.61 3.50
CA ILE A 4 7.72 5.52 2.17
C ILE A 4 7.28 4.08 1.86
N GLY A 5 8.07 3.08 2.25
CA GLY A 5 7.69 1.68 2.07
C GLY A 5 6.43 1.28 2.86
N GLU A 6 6.30 1.75 4.11
CA GLU A 6 5.07 1.53 4.90
C GLU A 6 3.88 2.28 4.29
N TYR A 7 4.09 3.47 3.74
CA TYR A 7 3.04 4.22 3.04
C TYR A 7 2.54 3.46 1.81
N ILE A 8 3.45 2.96 0.97
CA ILE A 8 3.10 2.13 -0.19
C ILE A 8 2.34 0.88 0.25
N ARG A 9 2.82 0.20 1.30
CA ARG A 9 2.17 -0.98 1.88
C ARG A 9 0.75 -0.65 2.37
N TYR A 10 0.57 0.49 3.05
CA TYR A 10 -0.74 1.00 3.47
C TYR A 10 -1.68 1.22 2.29
N LEU A 11 -1.23 1.89 1.23
CA LEU A 11 -2.05 2.18 0.06
C LEU A 11 -2.56 0.91 -0.62
N VAL A 12 -1.66 -0.05 -0.86
CA VAL A 12 -1.99 -1.31 -1.53
C VAL A 12 -2.97 -2.13 -0.69
N ILE A 13 -2.71 -2.29 0.61
CA ILE A 13 -3.59 -3.06 1.49
C ILE A 13 -4.96 -2.37 1.64
N SER A 14 -4.98 -1.04 1.79
CA SER A 14 -6.22 -0.28 1.88
C SER A 14 -7.05 -0.38 0.60
N ARG A 15 -6.40 -0.38 -0.57
CA ARG A 15 -7.09 -0.57 -1.84
C ARG A 15 -7.66 -1.99 -1.95
N LEU A 16 -6.87 -3.00 -1.63
CA LEU A 16 -7.29 -4.41 -1.76
C LEU A 16 -8.27 -4.84 -0.66
N ALA A 17 -8.38 -4.10 0.44
CA ALA A 17 -9.42 -4.31 1.45
C ALA A 17 -10.83 -4.06 0.89
N LYS A 18 -10.96 -3.28 -0.19
CA LYS A 18 -12.23 -3.05 -0.91
C LYS A 18 -12.56 -4.16 -1.91
N GLY A 19 -11.64 -5.11 -2.12
CA GLY A 19 -11.75 -6.19 -3.08
C GLY A 19 -10.52 -6.30 -4.00
N PRO A 20 -10.42 -7.38 -4.78
CA PRO A 20 -9.33 -7.57 -5.73
C PRO A 20 -9.17 -6.39 -6.71
N ALA A 21 -7.96 -6.17 -7.19
CA ALA A 21 -7.62 -5.10 -8.13
C ALA A 21 -6.58 -5.58 -9.14
N THR A 22 -6.46 -4.92 -10.29
CA THR A 22 -5.41 -5.23 -11.24
C THR A 22 -4.06 -4.69 -10.77
N VAL A 23 -2.96 -5.30 -11.24
CA VAL A 23 -1.60 -4.78 -10.98
C VAL A 23 -1.44 -3.37 -11.53
N ASP A 24 -2.05 -3.08 -12.70
CA ASP A 24 -2.00 -1.76 -13.32
C ASP A 24 -2.69 -0.69 -12.47
N GLU A 25 -3.85 -1.02 -11.89
CA GLU A 25 -4.54 -0.11 -10.98
C GLU A 25 -3.68 0.18 -9.73
N LEU A 26 -3.07 -0.85 -9.15
CA LEU A 26 -2.19 -0.69 -7.99
C LEU A 26 -0.94 0.11 -8.35
N ASN A 27 -0.37 -0.11 -9.55
CA ASN A 27 0.74 0.69 -10.05
C ASN A 27 0.37 2.18 -10.11
N SER A 28 -0.79 2.53 -10.68
CA SER A 28 -1.26 3.92 -10.72
C SER A 28 -1.43 4.52 -9.33
N VAL A 29 -2.04 3.79 -8.39
CA VAL A 29 -2.22 4.26 -7.00
C VAL A 29 -0.87 4.55 -6.33
N VAL A 30 0.09 3.64 -6.46
CA VAL A 30 1.39 3.77 -5.81
C VAL A 30 2.23 4.84 -6.50
N GLU A 31 2.25 4.86 -7.83
CA GLU A 31 3.00 5.85 -8.62
C GLU A 31 2.52 7.27 -8.32
N ASP A 32 1.21 7.51 -8.39
CA ASP A 32 0.62 8.84 -8.12
C ASP A 32 0.95 9.31 -6.71
N ALA A 33 0.86 8.41 -5.73
CA ALA A 33 1.15 8.72 -4.34
C ALA A 33 2.63 9.06 -4.12
N VAL A 34 3.56 8.31 -4.70
CA VAL A 34 5.01 8.57 -4.58
C VAL A 34 5.39 9.85 -5.33
N ARG A 35 4.83 10.09 -6.52
CA ARG A 35 5.05 11.33 -7.27
C ARG A 35 4.60 12.57 -6.50
N ARG A 36 3.44 12.52 -5.84
CA ARG A 36 2.92 13.62 -5.01
C ARG A 36 3.80 13.93 -3.79
N LEU A 37 4.55 12.96 -3.30
CA LEU A 37 5.53 13.19 -2.22
C LEU A 37 6.78 13.93 -2.71
N GLY A 38 7.02 14.02 -4.02
CA GLY A 38 8.20 14.68 -4.58
C GLY A 38 9.53 13.97 -4.26
N VAL A 39 9.46 12.69 -3.88
CA VAL A 39 10.64 11.90 -3.47
C VAL A 39 11.13 11.01 -4.60
N ASN A 40 12.45 10.87 -4.72
CA ASN A 40 13.06 9.91 -5.63
C ASN A 40 13.06 8.51 -4.99
N TYR A 41 11.94 7.80 -5.10
CA TYR A 41 11.77 6.45 -4.58
C TYR A 41 11.27 5.51 -5.68
N ASN A 42 11.88 4.34 -5.82
CA ASN A 42 11.42 3.34 -6.78
C ASN A 42 10.13 2.68 -6.29
N TRP A 43 9.00 3.20 -6.73
CA TRP A 43 7.67 2.70 -6.37
C TRP A 43 7.37 1.29 -6.89
N ARG A 44 8.09 0.82 -7.93
CA ARG A 44 7.87 -0.52 -8.52
C ARG A 44 8.24 -1.67 -7.61
N ILE A 45 8.90 -1.41 -6.49
CA ILE A 45 9.22 -2.44 -5.49
C ILE A 45 8.00 -2.84 -4.64
N TRP A 46 6.84 -2.18 -4.82
CA TRP A 46 5.67 -2.42 -3.99
C TRP A 46 5.26 -3.90 -3.88
N PRO A 47 5.37 -4.77 -4.91
CA PRO A 47 5.01 -6.19 -4.76
C PRO A 47 5.85 -6.88 -3.68
N GLU A 48 7.13 -6.53 -3.57
CA GLU A 48 8.02 -7.06 -2.54
C GLU A 48 7.66 -6.58 -1.13
N LEU A 49 7.12 -5.36 -1.02
CA LEU A 49 6.71 -4.78 0.27
C LEU A 49 5.46 -5.44 0.86
N VAL A 50 4.64 -6.08 0.02
CA VAL A 50 3.36 -6.72 0.41
C VAL A 50 3.33 -8.22 0.13
N LYS A 51 4.45 -8.86 -0.18
CA LYS A 51 4.47 -10.26 -0.67
C LYS A 51 3.87 -11.30 0.28
N ARG A 52 3.69 -10.96 1.56
CA ARG A 52 3.01 -11.84 2.54
C ARG A 52 1.52 -11.51 2.66
N GLU A 53 1.14 -10.28 2.36
CA GLU A 53 -0.21 -9.73 2.48
C GLU A 53 -1.01 -9.82 1.17
N VAL A 54 -0.33 -9.95 0.03
CA VAL A 54 -0.95 -9.96 -1.30
C VAL A 54 -0.53 -11.21 -2.07
N ALA A 55 -1.51 -11.86 -2.67
CA ALA A 55 -1.32 -12.92 -3.65
C ALA A 55 -1.69 -12.40 -5.04
N PHE A 56 -0.98 -12.90 -6.05
CA PHE A 56 -1.20 -12.58 -7.46
C PHE A 56 -1.81 -13.78 -8.18
N ASP A 57 -2.77 -13.50 -9.04
CA ASP A 57 -3.48 -14.44 -9.90
C ASP A 57 -3.54 -13.82 -11.30
N GLY A 58 -2.52 -14.14 -12.11
CA GLY A 58 -2.25 -13.40 -13.35
C GLY A 58 -2.05 -11.91 -13.08
N ASN A 59 -2.85 -11.07 -13.73
CA ASN A 59 -2.83 -9.61 -13.56
C ASN A 59 -3.67 -9.11 -12.37
N THR A 60 -4.25 -10.00 -11.57
CA THR A 60 -5.12 -9.64 -10.44
C THR A 60 -4.40 -9.86 -9.12
N ALA A 61 -4.42 -8.85 -8.26
CA ALA A 61 -3.93 -8.91 -6.89
C ALA A 61 -5.10 -9.02 -5.91
N LYS A 62 -4.95 -9.86 -4.88
CA LYS A 62 -5.92 -10.02 -3.79
C LYS A 62 -5.23 -10.17 -2.45
N LEU A 63 -5.90 -9.77 -1.37
CA LEU A 63 -5.36 -9.98 -0.02
C LEU A 63 -5.29 -11.49 0.30
N THR A 64 -4.16 -11.91 0.84
CA THR A 64 -4.04 -13.20 1.54
C THR A 64 -4.86 -13.17 2.83
N GLU A 65 -4.96 -14.31 3.53
CA GLU A 65 -5.54 -14.33 4.88
C GLU A 65 -4.81 -13.38 5.83
N ARG A 66 -3.47 -13.40 5.80
CA ARG A 66 -2.64 -12.45 6.54
C ARG A 66 -2.94 -11.01 6.12
N GLY A 67 -3.05 -10.74 4.82
CA GLY A 67 -3.39 -9.41 4.31
C GLY A 67 -4.74 -8.92 4.81
N ARG A 68 -5.75 -9.79 4.86
CA ARG A 68 -7.08 -9.47 5.41
C ARG A 68 -7.01 -9.17 6.91
N TRP A 69 -6.23 -9.94 7.67
CA TRP A 69 -6.00 -9.63 9.08
C TRP A 69 -5.32 -8.27 9.26
N VAL A 70 -4.25 -7.98 8.50
CA VAL A 70 -3.58 -6.66 8.51
C VAL A 70 -4.54 -5.54 8.11
N ALA A 71 -5.40 -5.76 7.12
CA ALA A 71 -6.41 -4.80 6.72
C ALA A 71 -7.39 -4.49 7.88
N ALA A 72 -7.87 -5.54 8.55
CA ALA A 72 -8.87 -5.43 9.61
C ALA A 72 -8.34 -4.72 10.88
N VAL A 73 -7.10 -5.02 11.30
CA VAL A 73 -6.59 -4.52 12.60
C VAL A 73 -5.38 -3.60 12.49
N GLY A 74 -4.68 -3.61 11.36
CA GLY A 74 -3.38 -2.93 11.17
C GLY A 74 -3.45 -1.57 10.49
N LEU A 75 -4.45 -1.32 9.62
CA LEU A 75 -4.49 -0.10 8.79
C LEU A 75 -4.47 1.20 9.60
N LYS A 76 -5.21 1.26 10.71
CA LYS A 76 -5.23 2.46 11.59
C LYS A 76 -3.87 2.72 12.23
N ALA A 77 -3.08 1.68 12.54
CA ALA A 77 -1.74 1.84 13.08
C ALA A 77 -0.77 2.32 11.99
N MET A 78 -0.83 1.72 10.80
CA MET A 78 -0.02 2.10 9.64
C MET A 78 -0.28 3.56 9.25
N ALA A 79 -1.55 3.97 9.13
CA ALA A 79 -1.92 5.33 8.78
C ALA A 79 -1.35 6.36 9.78
N ARG A 80 -1.46 6.07 11.08
CA ARG A 80 -0.88 6.92 12.14
C ARG A 80 0.64 7.02 12.04
N TYR A 81 1.32 5.91 11.78
CA TYR A 81 2.77 5.90 11.60
C TYR A 81 3.19 6.75 10.39
N VAL A 82 2.53 6.55 9.24
CA VAL A 82 2.78 7.30 8.00
C VAL A 82 2.55 8.79 8.22
N GLN A 83 1.43 9.19 8.83
CA GLN A 83 1.13 10.59 9.11
C GLN A 83 2.17 11.25 10.03
N ARG A 84 2.65 10.52 11.05
CA ARG A 84 3.69 11.02 11.95
C ARG A 84 5.06 11.17 11.27
N THR A 85 5.36 10.36 10.27
CA THR A 85 6.71 10.28 9.67
C THR A 85 6.83 11.07 8.36
N LEU A 86 5.79 11.08 7.53
CA LEU A 86 5.77 11.78 6.25
C LEU A 86 4.98 13.11 6.31
N GLY A 87 4.42 13.46 7.47
CA GLY A 87 3.68 14.71 7.67
C GLY A 87 2.30 14.70 7.00
N ARG A 88 1.91 15.81 6.34
CA ARG A 88 0.59 16.03 5.70
C ARG A 88 0.38 15.22 4.42
N VAL A 89 0.71 13.93 4.43
CA VAL A 89 0.21 13.02 3.40
C VAL A 89 -1.30 12.89 3.62
N THR A 90 -2.10 13.27 2.62
CA THR A 90 -3.56 13.13 2.70
C THR A 90 -3.90 11.66 2.55
N LEU A 91 -4.13 10.99 3.69
CA LEU A 91 -4.63 9.63 3.72
C LEU A 91 -6.16 9.69 3.68
N ALA A 92 -6.78 9.00 2.73
CA ALA A 92 -8.21 8.75 2.76
C ALA A 92 -8.47 7.71 3.86
N LEU A 93 -8.69 8.19 5.09
CA LEU A 93 -9.10 7.38 6.24
C LEU A 93 -10.54 6.93 6.11
#